data_AF-A0A1Q9LRL5-F1
#
_entry.id   AF-A0A1Q9LRL5-F1
#
_cell.length_a   1.000
_cell.length_b   1.000
_cell.length_c   1.000
_cell.angle_alpha   90.00
_cell.angle_beta   90.00
_cell.angle_gamma   90.00
#
_symmetry.space_group_name_H-M   'P 1'
#
loop_
_entity.id
_entity.type
_entity.pdbx_description
1 polymer ?
#
loop_
_entity_poly.entity_id
_entity_poly.type
_entity_poly.pdbx_seq_one_letter_code
_entity_poly.pdbx_strand_id
1 'polypeptide(L)' 'MTASPVPTYAEFSRTVLGDDAEPAADVPFGALPPGDYALLARLDDAVRRPSAAAEADLVAQWHSLTLEQVYRLTHPDD' A
#
# COMPACT_ATOMS: atom_id res chain seq x y z
N MET A 1 8.89 24.33 -9.49
CA MET A 1 9.27 23.32 -8.49
C MET A 1 7.98 22.82 -7.86
N THR A 2 7.48 21.68 -8.29
CA THR A 2 6.36 21.02 -7.60
C THR A 2 6.89 19.65 -7.22
N ALA A 3 7.46 19.56 -6.02
CA ALA A 3 7.61 18.26 -5.38
C ALA A 3 6.19 17.71 -5.26
N SER A 4 5.87 16.66 -6.02
CA SER A 4 4.72 15.84 -5.68
C SER A 4 5.04 15.26 -4.31
N PRO A 5 4.36 15.66 -3.23
CA PRO A 5 4.67 15.12 -1.92
C PRO A 5 4.37 13.62 -1.97
N VAL A 6 5.35 12.81 -1.58
CA VAL A 6 5.10 11.41 -1.25
C VAL A 6 3.96 11.39 -0.23
N PRO A 7 2.87 10.63 -0.45
CA PRO A 7 1.78 10.59 0.50
C PRO A 7 2.29 10.04 1.83
N THR A 8 1.84 10.58 2.95
CA THR A 8 2.16 10.00 4.26
C THR A 8 1.51 8.61 4.39
N TYR A 9 2.00 7.79 5.33
CA TYR A 9 1.36 6.49 5.63
C TYR A 9 -0.14 6.59 5.90
N ALA A 10 -0.58 7.69 6.55
CA ALA A 10 -2.00 7.93 6.83
C ALA A 10 -2.82 8.27 5.57
N GLU A 11 -2.25 8.97 4.61
CA GLU A 11 -2.91 9.27 3.33
C GLU A 11 -2.96 8.03 2.43
N PHE A 12 -1.87 7.27 2.41
CA PHE A 12 -1.78 5.98 1.73
C PHE A 12 -2.82 4.99 2.27
N SER A 13 -2.87 4.81 3.60
CA SER A 13 -3.81 3.87 4.22
C SER A 13 -5.27 4.25 3.99
N ARG A 14 -5.63 5.55 4.02
CA ARG A 14 -6.97 6.01 3.65
C ARG A 14 -7.32 5.72 2.19
N THR A 15 -6.37 5.86 1.28
CA THR A 15 -6.60 5.56 -0.15
C THR A 15 -6.87 4.08 -0.36
N VAL A 16 -6.10 3.23 0.34
CA VAL A 16 -6.17 1.78 0.16
C VAL A 16 -7.33 1.14 0.95
N LEU A 17 -7.56 1.56 2.18
CA LEU A 17 -8.61 1.00 3.05
C LEU A 17 -9.96 1.72 2.89
N GLY A 18 -9.95 3.01 2.56
CA GLY A 18 -11.11 3.92 2.61
C GLY A 18 -11.08 4.81 3.86
N ASP A 19 -11.85 5.91 3.82
CA ASP A 19 -11.84 6.96 4.85
C ASP A 19 -12.23 6.47 6.27
N ASP A 20 -13.03 5.40 6.35
CA ASP A 20 -13.62 4.86 7.60
C ASP A 20 -12.81 3.70 8.23
N ALA A 21 -11.69 3.29 7.62
CA ALA A 21 -10.97 2.09 8.03
C ALA A 21 -9.71 2.41 8.83
N GLU A 22 -9.69 1.98 10.10
CA GLU A 22 -8.49 2.02 10.94
C GLU A 22 -7.51 0.93 10.47
N PRO A 23 -6.28 1.28 10.07
CA PRO A 23 -5.29 0.29 9.68
C PRO A 23 -4.85 -0.50 10.91
N ALA A 24 -5.29 -1.74 11.02
CA ALA A 24 -4.69 -2.67 11.98
C ALA A 24 -3.27 -2.99 11.50
N ALA A 25 -2.26 -2.39 12.15
CA ALA A 25 -0.85 -2.46 11.76
C ALA A 25 -0.32 -3.91 11.64
N ASP A 26 -0.91 -4.84 12.39
CA ASP A 26 -0.51 -6.25 12.45
C ASP A 26 -1.30 -7.16 11.49
N VAL A 27 -2.25 -6.63 10.71
CA VAL A 27 -3.04 -7.42 9.77
C VAL A 27 -2.31 -7.52 8.43
N PRO A 28 -2.12 -8.74 7.89
CA PRO A 28 -1.58 -8.90 6.55
C PRO A 28 -2.44 -8.22 5.50
N PHE A 29 -1.81 -7.62 4.51
CA PHE A 29 -2.44 -6.83 3.47
C PHE A 29 -3.47 -7.66 2.70
N GLY A 30 -3.11 -8.87 2.26
CA GLY A 30 -4.05 -9.79 1.63
C GLY A 30 -5.16 -10.35 2.54
N ALA A 31 -5.16 -10.05 3.84
CA ALA A 31 -6.22 -10.46 4.77
C ALA A 31 -7.24 -9.33 5.07
N LEU A 32 -7.06 -8.15 4.45
CA LEU A 32 -7.96 -7.03 4.64
C LEU A 32 -9.34 -7.28 3.98
N PRO A 33 -10.42 -6.69 4.53
CA PRO A 33 -11.80 -6.96 4.12
C PRO A 33 -12.15 -6.65 2.64
N PRO A 34 -11.60 -5.63 1.96
CA PRO A 34 -11.67 -5.61 0.49
C PRO A 34 -10.85 -6.80 -0.03
N GLY A 35 -11.50 -7.76 -0.70
CA GLY A 35 -10.78 -8.92 -1.26
C GLY A 35 -9.62 -8.52 -2.19
N ASP A 36 -8.72 -9.46 -2.48
CA ASP A 36 -7.41 -9.22 -3.10
C ASP A 36 -7.44 -8.27 -4.31
N TYR A 37 -8.41 -8.46 -5.21
CA TYR A 37 -8.55 -7.64 -6.42
C TYR A 37 -8.89 -6.16 -6.14
N ALA A 38 -9.69 -5.88 -5.13
CA ALA A 38 -10.05 -4.51 -4.77
C ALA A 38 -8.88 -3.77 -4.12
N LEU A 39 -8.09 -4.47 -3.29
CA LEU A 39 -6.86 -3.94 -2.70
C LEU A 39 -5.81 -3.64 -3.76
N LEU A 40 -5.61 -4.57 -4.71
CA LEU A 40 -4.67 -4.36 -5.82
C LEU A 40 -5.03 -3.14 -6.66
N ALA A 41 -6.31 -2.96 -7.01
CA ALA A 41 -6.76 -1.81 -7.77
C ALA A 41 -6.53 -0.47 -7.02
N ARG A 42 -6.77 -0.45 -5.71
CA ARG A 42 -6.52 0.74 -4.88
C ARG A 42 -5.03 1.00 -4.65
N LEU A 43 -4.24 -0.06 -4.56
CA LEU A 43 -2.78 0.04 -4.46
C LEU A 43 -2.18 0.63 -5.75
N ASP A 44 -2.67 0.19 -6.91
CA ASP A 44 -2.25 0.74 -8.21
C ASP A 44 -2.51 2.26 -8.30
N ASP A 45 -3.69 2.69 -7.84
CA ASP A 45 -4.07 4.11 -7.75
C ASP A 45 -3.15 4.90 -6.80
N ALA A 46 -2.81 4.31 -5.65
CA ALA A 46 -2.01 4.95 -4.61
C ALA A 46 -0.51 5.08 -4.97
N VAL A 47 0.07 4.11 -5.70
CA VAL A 47 1.53 3.97 -5.81
C VAL A 47 2.13 4.63 -7.07
N ARG A 48 1.32 5.12 -8.03
CA ARG A 48 1.76 5.92 -9.20
C ARG A 48 3.09 5.49 -9.86
N ARG A 49 3.25 4.17 -10.07
CA ARG A 49 4.42 3.43 -10.62
C ARG A 49 5.42 2.92 -9.55
N PRO A 50 5.18 1.74 -8.96
CA PRO A 50 6.21 1.06 -8.18
C PRO A 50 7.42 0.70 -9.06
N SER A 51 8.58 0.51 -8.42
CA SER A 51 9.70 -0.13 -9.09
C SER A 51 9.39 -1.60 -9.36
N ALA A 52 9.96 -2.19 -10.42
CA ALA A 52 9.75 -3.61 -10.73
C ALA A 52 10.18 -4.55 -9.59
N ALA A 53 11.16 -4.14 -8.77
CA ALA A 53 11.56 -4.87 -7.58
C ALA A 53 10.49 -4.81 -6.48
N ALA A 54 9.96 -3.62 -6.20
CA ALA A 54 8.88 -3.44 -5.22
C ALA A 54 7.61 -4.21 -5.64
N GLU A 55 7.29 -4.22 -6.94
CA GLU A 55 6.16 -4.97 -7.48
C GLU A 55 6.35 -6.49 -7.31
N ALA A 56 7.56 -7.00 -7.58
CA ALA A 56 7.90 -8.40 -7.40
C ALA A 56 7.84 -8.84 -5.92
N ASP A 57 8.38 -8.03 -5.01
CA ASP A 57 8.31 -8.30 -3.56
C ASP A 57 6.87 -8.27 -3.04
N LEU A 58 6.07 -7.31 -3.51
CA LEU A 58 4.68 -7.19 -3.13
C LEU A 58 3.84 -8.39 -3.57
N VAL A 59 4.05 -8.89 -4.79
CA VAL A 59 3.39 -10.11 -5.29
C VAL A 59 3.88 -11.36 -4.54
N ALA A 60 5.19 -11.46 -4.28
CA ALA A 60 5.76 -12.63 -3.61
C ALA A 60 5.32 -12.77 -2.14
N GLN A 61 5.08 -11.64 -1.47
CA GLN A 61 4.84 -11.61 -0.03
C GLN A 61 3.46 -11.03 0.34
N TRP A 62 2.55 -10.93 -0.62
CA TRP A 62 1.22 -10.31 -0.50
C TRP A 62 0.42 -10.71 0.76
N HIS A 63 0.43 -12.00 1.11
CA HIS A 63 -0.31 -12.55 2.25
C HIS A 63 0.42 -12.41 3.60
N SER A 64 1.65 -11.90 3.60
CA SER A 64 2.51 -11.76 4.78
C SER A 64 2.89 -10.32 5.08
N LEU A 65 2.89 -9.45 4.06
CA LEU A 65 3.20 -8.03 4.23
C LEU A 65 2.07 -7.32 4.96
N THR A 66 2.40 -6.48 5.94
CA THR A 66 1.44 -5.54 6.51
C THR A 66 1.29 -4.30 5.63
N LEU A 67 0.21 -3.53 5.84
CA LEU A 67 -0.01 -2.28 5.11
C LEU A 67 1.17 -1.29 5.25
N GLU A 68 1.81 -1.24 6.41
CA GLU A 68 3.01 -0.41 6.65
C GLU A 68 4.21 -0.90 5.82
N GLN A 69 4.41 -2.21 5.72
CA GLN A 69 5.49 -2.77 4.91
C GLN A 69 5.26 -2.52 3.42
N VAL A 70 4.01 -2.64 2.95
CA VAL A 70 3.62 -2.27 1.59
C VAL A 70 3.93 -0.79 1.31
N TYR A 71 3.60 0.10 2.25
CA TYR A 71 3.92 1.52 2.14
C TYR A 71 5.43 1.76 1.99
N ARG A 72 6.26 1.15 2.86
CA ARG A 72 7.74 1.28 2.79
C ARG A 72 8.34 0.69 1.51
N LEU A 73 7.82 -0.43 1.02
CA LEU A 73 8.25 -1.03 -0.25
C LEU A 73 7.96 -0.12 -1.45
N THR A 74 6.82 0.56 -1.42
CA THR A 74 6.34 1.41 -2.51
C THR A 74 6.87 2.84 -2.43
N HIS A 75 7.35 3.27 -1.26
CA HIS A 75 7.91 4.60 -0.98
C HIS A 75 9.24 4.49 -0.18
N PRO A 76 10.33 3.97 -0.78
CA PRO A 76 11.58 3.66 -0.07
C PRO A 76 12.48 4.88 0.29
N ASP A 77 12.00 6.12 0.13
CA ASP A 77 12.80 7.36 0.24
C ASP A 77 12.24 8.34 1.32
N ASP A 78 11.47 7.85 2.29
CA ASP A 78 11.08 8.59 3.52
C ASP A 78 11.98 8.21 4.72
#